data_AF-A0A7S1RBA9-F1
#
_entry.id   AF-A0A7S1RBA9-F1
#
_cell.length_a   1.000
_cell.length_b   1.000
_cell.length_c   1.000
_cell.angle_alpha   90.00
_cell.angle_beta   90.00
_cell.angle_gamma   90.00
#
_symmetry.space_group_name_H-M   'P 1'
#
loop_
_entity.id
_entity.type
_entity.pdbx_description
1 polymer ?
#
loop_
_entity_poly.entity_id
_entity_poly.type
_entity_poly.pdbx_seq_one_letter_code
_entity_poly.pdbx_strand_id
1 'polypeptide(L)'
;PLLLAPTPVRAPKLHDPMEEIAYGPSAWLWDYLRRSGQRGYFLPLSGGADSSSTATLVAIMCQRVVEELRSGTERSKKQVLADVRKVTKRPQYTPTDWKDLSGKIFVTCYMASRFSGQETRERARLLAQDIGAVHTSICIDSITEALQGTFRALECHTEKVSKAALRTEPRMDGTVMENLALQNIQARSRMVMAYFMAQLMPWATDGDETVAAGSLLVLGSANVDEALRGYYTKYDCSAADINPIGGINKGDLKSFLQWAGREKGIPVLQRVADAKPSAELTGAEGAQLDEEDMGMSYAELGDLGHCRKIEHCGPLSTFLKLRTLWAGRRLTPSKRARGAAAPRSFDEEVAQKVKDFFFYNAINRHKMTTLTPSYHAEDYSPDDNRFDLRPFLQPAGFDAQFAAIDAVLAELAAEAAEGAEGGPAKRARTSG
;
A
#
# COMPACT_ATOMS: atom_id res chain seq x y z
N PRO A 1 -26.87 10.55 -52.71
CA PRO A 1 -26.93 9.14 -52.27
C PRO A 1 -26.08 8.95 -51.00
N LEU A 2 -26.73 8.92 -49.83
CA LEU A 2 -26.11 8.45 -48.58
C LEU A 2 -25.86 6.96 -48.75
N LEU A 3 -24.65 6.58 -49.18
CA LEU A 3 -24.15 5.21 -49.10
C LEU A 3 -23.95 4.88 -47.62
N LEU A 4 -25.05 4.56 -46.94
CA LEU A 4 -25.07 4.02 -45.58
C LEU A 4 -24.72 2.53 -45.67
N ALA A 5 -23.45 2.24 -45.95
CA ALA A 5 -22.90 0.92 -45.66
C ALA A 5 -22.71 0.82 -44.14
N PRO A 6 -23.04 -0.32 -43.50
CA PRO A 6 -22.75 -0.50 -42.08
C PRO A 6 -21.24 -0.39 -41.85
N THR A 7 -20.87 0.26 -40.76
CA THR A 7 -19.47 0.35 -40.33
C THR A 7 -18.87 -1.06 -40.24
N PRO A 8 -17.65 -1.30 -40.77
CA PRO A 8 -17.02 -2.62 -40.68
C PRO A 8 -16.91 -3.10 -39.22
N VAL A 9 -17.05 -4.42 -39.03
CA VAL A 9 -16.81 -5.05 -37.72
C VAL A 9 -15.36 -4.80 -37.30
N ARG A 10 -15.16 -4.35 -36.06
CA ARG A 10 -13.85 -4.13 -35.46
C ARG A 10 -13.76 -4.94 -34.17
N ALA A 11 -12.70 -5.73 -34.02
CA ALA A 11 -12.45 -6.42 -32.76
C ALA A 11 -12.06 -5.42 -31.66
N PRO A 12 -12.55 -5.60 -30.41
CA PRO A 12 -12.10 -4.76 -29.31
C PRO A 12 -10.62 -5.02 -29.02
N LYS A 13 -9.84 -3.95 -28.88
CA LYS A 13 -8.48 -4.03 -28.33
C LYS A 13 -8.59 -3.98 -26.81
N LEU A 14 -8.30 -5.10 -26.16
CA LEU A 14 -8.22 -5.18 -24.71
C LEU A 14 -6.80 -4.82 -24.25
N HIS A 15 -6.72 -4.13 -23.12
CA HIS A 15 -5.45 -3.88 -22.45
C HIS A 15 -5.07 -5.08 -21.60
N ASP A 16 -3.77 -5.36 -21.48
CA ASP A 16 -3.30 -6.29 -20.45
C ASP A 16 -3.36 -5.62 -19.05
N PRO A 17 -3.31 -6.41 -17.96
CA PRO A 17 -3.44 -5.84 -16.61
C PRO A 17 -2.42 -4.73 -16.28
N MET A 18 -1.21 -4.79 -16.81
CA MET A 18 -0.17 -3.77 -16.57
C MET A 18 -0.48 -2.49 -17.36
N GLU A 19 -1.03 -2.61 -18.56
CA GLU A 19 -1.56 -1.48 -19.31
C GLU A 19 -2.76 -0.85 -18.60
N GLU A 20 -3.67 -1.64 -18.02
CA GLU A 20 -4.81 -1.12 -17.25
C GLU A 20 -4.36 -0.34 -16.01
N ILE A 21 -3.41 -0.89 -15.25
CA ILE A 21 -2.77 -0.18 -14.11
C ILE A 21 -2.03 1.06 -14.58
N ALA A 22 -1.36 1.02 -15.73
CA ALA A 22 -0.65 2.17 -16.27
C ALA A 22 -1.61 3.31 -16.67
N TYR A 23 -2.75 3.00 -17.27
CA TYR A 23 -3.59 3.98 -17.97
C TYR A 23 -4.78 4.47 -17.15
N GLY A 24 -5.41 3.63 -16.33
CA GLY A 24 -6.55 4.01 -15.50
C GLY A 24 -6.16 5.03 -14.42
N PRO A 25 -5.33 4.64 -13.45
CA PRO A 25 -4.82 5.53 -12.40
C PRO A 25 -4.13 6.80 -12.93
N SER A 26 -3.37 6.73 -14.04
CA SER A 26 -2.71 7.92 -14.59
C SER A 26 -3.71 8.91 -15.21
N ALA A 27 -4.75 8.44 -15.89
CA ALA A 27 -5.84 9.29 -16.37
C ALA A 27 -6.64 9.88 -15.20
N TRP A 28 -6.87 9.08 -14.15
CA TRP A 28 -7.53 9.54 -12.92
C TRP A 28 -6.75 10.66 -12.23
N LEU A 29 -5.42 10.52 -12.11
CA LEU A 29 -4.55 11.58 -11.61
C LEU A 29 -4.71 12.86 -12.45
N TRP A 30 -4.60 12.77 -13.78
CA TRP A 30 -4.75 13.95 -14.65
C TRP A 30 -6.07 14.70 -14.41
N ASP A 31 -7.17 13.96 -14.32
CA ASP A 31 -8.48 14.50 -14.05
C ASP A 31 -8.59 15.14 -12.66
N TYR A 32 -8.02 14.50 -11.63
CA TYR A 32 -7.94 15.09 -10.28
C TYR A 32 -7.16 16.40 -10.28
N LEU A 33 -6.00 16.43 -10.94
CA LEU A 33 -5.13 17.61 -10.96
C LEU A 33 -5.80 18.80 -11.65
N ARG A 34 -6.25 18.62 -12.90
CA ARG A 34 -6.81 19.73 -13.70
C ARG A 34 -8.13 20.29 -13.14
N ARG A 35 -8.86 19.48 -12.36
CA ARG A 35 -10.15 19.86 -11.75
C ARG A 35 -10.02 20.39 -10.32
N SER A 36 -9.02 19.95 -9.55
CA SER A 36 -8.81 20.39 -8.15
C SER A 36 -8.34 21.83 -8.01
N GLY A 37 -7.76 22.40 -9.08
CA GLY A 37 -7.14 23.73 -9.04
C GLY A 37 -5.74 23.75 -8.41
N GLN A 38 -5.20 22.58 -8.05
CA GLN A 38 -3.87 22.41 -7.50
C GLN A 38 -2.80 22.48 -8.60
N ARG A 39 -1.55 22.66 -8.19
CA ARG A 39 -0.43 22.92 -9.13
C ARG A 39 0.34 21.68 -9.54
N GLY A 40 0.19 20.61 -8.77
CA GLY A 40 0.93 19.39 -8.99
C GLY A 40 0.77 18.44 -7.81
N TYR A 41 1.77 17.57 -7.68
CA TYR A 41 1.82 16.51 -6.70
C TYR A 41 3.06 16.60 -5.83
N PHE A 42 2.89 16.23 -4.57
CA PHE A 42 3.97 15.96 -3.65
C PHE A 42 3.92 14.49 -3.24
N LEU A 43 5.05 13.79 -3.35
CA LEU A 43 5.15 12.38 -2.95
C LEU A 43 6.31 12.17 -1.97
N PRO A 44 6.05 11.65 -0.75
CA PRO A 44 7.06 11.04 0.09
C PRO A 44 7.62 9.78 -0.61
N LEU A 45 8.77 9.91 -1.26
CA LEU A 45 9.37 8.84 -2.07
C LEU A 45 10.35 8.04 -1.22
N SER A 46 10.02 6.79 -0.91
CA SER A 46 10.82 5.92 -0.02
C SER A 46 11.88 5.09 -0.75
N GLY A 47 11.81 4.98 -2.08
CA GLY A 47 12.63 4.04 -2.85
C GLY A 47 12.19 2.57 -2.73
N GLY A 48 11.06 2.31 -2.06
CA GLY A 48 10.33 1.03 -2.08
C GLY A 48 9.34 0.93 -3.23
N ALA A 49 8.79 -0.28 -3.43
CA ALA A 49 7.91 -0.61 -4.56
C ALA A 49 6.68 0.31 -4.67
N ASP A 50 5.99 0.55 -3.55
CA ASP A 50 4.70 1.22 -3.57
C ASP A 50 4.82 2.71 -3.94
N SER A 51 5.69 3.45 -3.25
CA SER A 51 5.96 4.85 -3.60
C SER A 51 6.55 4.99 -5.01
N SER A 52 7.33 3.99 -5.47
CA SER A 52 7.85 4.00 -6.84
C SER A 52 6.75 3.75 -7.88
N SER A 53 5.75 2.94 -7.54
CA SER A 53 4.57 2.71 -8.40
C SER A 53 3.77 3.99 -8.54
N THR A 54 3.49 4.69 -7.43
CA THR A 54 2.84 6.01 -7.43
C THR A 54 3.61 7.03 -8.27
N ALA A 55 4.93 7.12 -8.10
CA ALA A 55 5.77 8.02 -8.90
C ALA A 55 5.73 7.68 -10.40
N THR A 56 5.73 6.39 -10.72
CA THR A 56 5.64 5.89 -12.10
C THR A 56 4.31 6.26 -12.74
N LEU A 57 3.19 6.20 -12.00
CA LEU A 57 1.89 6.61 -12.51
C LEU A 57 1.82 8.11 -12.86
N VAL A 58 2.47 8.96 -12.07
CA VAL A 58 2.61 10.40 -12.39
C VAL A 58 3.49 10.59 -13.64
N ALA A 59 4.55 9.81 -13.79
CA ALA A 59 5.39 9.84 -14.99
C ALA A 59 4.60 9.42 -16.25
N ILE A 60 3.85 8.31 -16.19
CA ILE A 60 3.01 7.83 -17.28
C ILE A 60 1.89 8.83 -17.61
N MET A 61 1.31 9.49 -16.60
CA MET A 61 0.37 10.59 -16.80
C MET A 61 1.02 11.69 -17.66
N CYS A 62 2.23 12.14 -17.33
CA CYS A 62 2.96 13.15 -18.10
C CYS A 62 3.27 12.67 -19.53
N GLN A 63 3.70 11.41 -19.70
CA GLN A 63 3.93 10.80 -21.01
C GLN A 63 2.68 10.86 -21.89
N ARG A 64 1.52 10.49 -21.33
CA ARG A 64 0.24 10.50 -22.05
C ARG A 64 -0.23 11.91 -22.39
N VAL A 65 -0.04 12.88 -21.50
CA VAL A 65 -0.37 14.29 -21.76
C VAL A 65 0.43 14.83 -22.96
N VAL A 66 1.75 14.57 -22.99
CA VAL A 66 2.60 15.02 -24.09
C VAL A 66 2.29 14.27 -25.39
N GLU A 67 1.99 12.96 -25.31
CA GLU A 67 1.59 12.19 -26.49
C GLU A 67 0.27 12.70 -27.08
N GLU A 68 -0.72 13.03 -26.26
CA GLU A 68 -1.99 13.63 -26.72
C GLU A 68 -1.77 14.98 -27.41
N LEU A 69 -0.82 15.80 -26.93
CA LEU A 69 -0.45 17.05 -27.59
C LEU A 69 0.23 16.83 -28.95
N ARG A 70 0.87 15.67 -29.16
CA ARG A 70 1.54 15.30 -30.40
C ARG A 70 0.57 14.70 -31.42
N SER A 71 -0.15 13.64 -31.03
CA SER A 71 -0.91 12.78 -31.93
C SER A 71 -2.44 12.84 -31.75
N GLY A 72 -2.92 13.57 -30.75
CA GLY A 72 -4.34 13.73 -30.48
C GLY A 72 -5.12 14.50 -31.55
N THR A 73 -6.45 14.51 -31.41
CA THR A 73 -7.32 15.35 -32.26
C THR A 73 -7.11 16.83 -31.96
N GLU A 74 -7.37 17.73 -32.91
CA GLU A 74 -7.24 19.19 -32.70
C GLU A 74 -8.06 19.69 -31.51
N ARG A 75 -9.26 19.13 -31.30
CA ARG A 75 -10.09 19.42 -30.13
C ARG A 75 -9.39 19.03 -28.83
N SER A 76 -8.83 17.83 -28.79
CA SER A 76 -8.16 17.29 -27.59
C SER A 76 -6.87 18.04 -27.29
N LYS A 77 -6.04 18.29 -28.31
CA LYS A 77 -4.83 19.12 -28.20
C LYS A 77 -5.12 20.49 -27.59
N LYS A 78 -6.16 21.16 -28.07
CA LYS A 78 -6.57 22.47 -27.56
C LYS A 78 -6.97 22.41 -26.08
N GLN A 79 -7.73 21.38 -25.69
CA GLN A 79 -8.17 21.20 -24.29
C GLN A 79 -6.99 20.87 -23.37
N VAL A 80 -6.19 19.86 -23.73
CA VAL A 80 -5.03 19.43 -22.94
C VAL A 80 -4.01 20.56 -22.78
N LEU A 81 -3.74 21.32 -23.85
CA LEU A 81 -2.81 22.45 -23.77
C LEU A 81 -3.31 23.55 -22.83
N ALA A 82 -4.62 23.84 -22.86
CA ALA A 82 -5.22 24.80 -21.94
C ALA A 82 -5.12 24.32 -20.47
N ASP A 83 -5.37 23.03 -20.22
CA ASP A 83 -5.27 22.43 -18.89
C ASP A 83 -3.81 22.41 -18.39
N VAL A 84 -2.84 22.03 -19.23
CA VAL A 84 -1.41 22.09 -18.88
C VAL A 84 -1.01 23.49 -18.45
N ARG A 85 -1.32 24.51 -19.25
CA ARG A 85 -0.98 25.92 -18.94
C ARG A 85 -1.63 26.41 -17.65
N LYS A 86 -2.86 25.95 -17.37
CA LYS A 86 -3.60 26.27 -16.14
C LYS A 86 -2.95 25.62 -14.91
N VAL A 87 -2.61 24.33 -14.99
CA VAL A 87 -1.98 23.57 -13.90
C VAL A 87 -0.58 24.12 -13.59
N THR A 88 0.24 24.30 -14.63
CA THR A 88 1.60 24.83 -14.45
C THR A 88 1.64 26.32 -14.13
N LYS A 89 0.52 27.04 -14.30
CA LYS A 89 0.42 28.51 -14.21
C LYS A 89 1.36 29.24 -15.19
N ARG A 90 1.56 28.67 -16.38
CA ARG A 90 2.49 29.19 -17.41
C ARG A 90 1.76 29.35 -18.74
N PRO A 91 1.18 30.53 -19.07
CA PRO A 91 0.31 30.71 -20.23
C PRO A 91 0.97 30.45 -21.59
N GLN A 92 2.29 30.63 -21.69
CA GLN A 92 3.07 30.42 -22.92
C GLN A 92 3.69 29.02 -22.99
N TYR A 93 3.55 28.21 -21.95
CA TYR A 93 4.18 26.89 -21.89
C TYR A 93 3.49 25.89 -22.81
N THR A 94 4.29 25.11 -23.52
CA THR A 94 3.84 24.02 -24.40
C THR A 94 4.85 22.88 -24.25
N PRO A 95 4.52 21.79 -23.55
CA PRO A 95 5.47 20.71 -23.29
C PRO A 95 5.74 19.91 -24.56
N THR A 96 7.02 19.69 -24.88
CA THR A 96 7.48 18.78 -25.95
C THR A 96 8.14 17.52 -25.39
N ASP A 97 8.62 17.58 -24.14
CA ASP A 97 9.17 16.48 -23.36
C ASP A 97 8.34 16.28 -22.09
N TRP A 98 8.03 15.03 -21.78
CA TRP A 98 7.22 14.66 -20.62
C TRP A 98 8.00 14.78 -19.31
N LYS A 99 9.33 14.67 -19.32
CA LYS A 99 10.16 14.90 -18.13
C LYS A 99 10.15 16.38 -17.74
N ASP A 100 10.19 17.27 -18.72
CA ASP A 100 10.06 18.72 -18.51
C ASP A 100 8.69 19.11 -17.91
N LEU A 101 7.62 18.42 -18.30
CA LEU A 101 6.30 18.58 -17.67
C LEU A 101 6.32 18.05 -16.23
N SER A 102 6.85 16.84 -16.01
CA SER A 102 7.00 16.22 -14.70
C SER A 102 7.72 17.15 -13.71
N GLY A 103 8.83 17.75 -14.12
CA GLY A 103 9.60 18.69 -13.29
C GLY A 103 8.87 19.99 -12.92
N LYS A 104 7.74 20.31 -13.56
CA LYS A 104 6.91 21.48 -13.22
C LYS A 104 5.73 21.15 -12.32
N ILE A 105 5.33 19.87 -12.25
CA ILE A 105 4.11 19.46 -11.54
C ILE A 105 4.36 18.35 -10.53
N PHE A 106 5.59 17.86 -10.37
CA PHE A 106 5.87 16.74 -9.50
C PHE A 106 7.10 16.96 -8.63
N VAL A 107 6.87 16.98 -7.33
CA VAL A 107 7.90 17.08 -6.29
C VAL A 107 7.92 15.79 -5.49
N THR A 108 9.11 15.26 -5.27
CA THR A 108 9.36 14.06 -4.47
C THR A 108 10.31 14.37 -3.33
N CYS A 109 10.11 13.75 -2.17
CA CYS A 109 11.00 13.91 -1.03
C CYS A 109 11.35 12.57 -0.38
N TYR A 110 12.64 12.27 -0.29
CA TYR A 110 13.15 11.16 0.53
C TYR A 110 13.35 11.62 1.97
N MET A 111 12.59 11.05 2.91
CA MET A 111 12.60 11.44 4.33
C MET A 111 13.30 10.37 5.17
N ALA A 112 14.62 10.47 5.25
CA ALA A 112 15.48 9.53 5.96
C ALA A 112 15.33 9.64 7.48
N SER A 113 15.62 8.56 8.19
CA SER A 113 16.04 8.58 9.61
C SER A 113 17.44 7.98 9.74
N ARG A 114 18.03 7.98 10.94
CA ARG A 114 19.32 7.32 11.21
C ARG A 114 19.39 5.84 10.83
N PHE A 115 18.24 5.20 10.66
CA PHE A 115 18.13 3.78 10.31
C PHE A 115 18.02 3.55 8.79
N SER A 116 17.86 4.61 8.00
CA SER A 116 17.70 4.51 6.56
C SER A 116 19.00 4.11 5.87
N GLY A 117 18.90 3.14 4.96
CA GLY A 117 20.00 2.65 4.15
C GLY A 117 20.40 3.61 3.02
N GLN A 118 21.62 3.45 2.50
CA GLN A 118 22.07 4.17 1.31
C GLN A 118 21.32 3.71 0.04
N GLU A 119 20.96 2.43 -0.01
CA GLU A 119 20.33 1.79 -1.17
C GLU A 119 18.92 2.32 -1.47
N THR A 120 18.08 2.48 -0.44
CA THR A 120 16.72 3.07 -0.55
C THR A 120 16.78 4.52 -1.01
N ARG A 121 17.70 5.32 -0.43
CA ARG A 121 17.95 6.71 -0.82
C ARG A 121 18.39 6.81 -2.28
N GLU A 122 19.31 5.95 -2.71
CA GLU A 122 19.82 5.97 -4.08
C GLU A 122 18.76 5.56 -5.09
N ARG A 123 17.93 4.54 -4.79
CA ARG A 123 16.79 4.18 -5.63
C ARG A 123 15.79 5.33 -5.78
N ALA A 124 15.46 6.02 -4.69
CA ALA A 124 14.58 7.18 -4.74
C ALA A 124 15.16 8.31 -5.61
N ARG A 125 16.45 8.61 -5.44
CA ARG A 125 17.16 9.64 -6.23
C ARG A 125 17.18 9.30 -7.72
N LEU A 126 17.58 8.09 -8.07
CA LEU A 126 17.65 7.62 -9.46
C LEU A 126 16.27 7.58 -10.11
N LEU A 127 15.24 7.14 -9.39
CA LEU A 127 13.86 7.18 -9.89
C LEU A 127 13.39 8.60 -10.17
N ALA A 128 13.59 9.52 -9.25
CA ALA A 128 13.19 10.91 -9.46
C ALA A 128 13.92 11.54 -10.67
N GLN A 129 15.20 11.19 -10.87
CA GLN A 129 15.97 11.57 -12.05
C GLN A 129 15.39 10.97 -13.34
N ASP A 130 15.09 9.67 -13.37
CA ASP A 130 14.56 9.00 -14.55
C ASP A 130 13.19 9.57 -14.98
N ILE A 131 12.36 9.99 -14.02
CA ILE A 131 11.02 10.55 -14.29
C ILE A 131 11.01 12.08 -14.41
N GLY A 132 12.15 12.75 -14.24
CA GLY A 132 12.26 14.21 -14.32
C GLY A 132 11.57 14.99 -13.20
N ALA A 133 11.33 14.37 -12.03
CA ALA A 133 10.69 15.06 -10.90
C ALA A 133 11.69 15.96 -10.15
N VAL A 134 11.19 17.00 -9.50
CA VAL A 134 12.00 17.76 -8.51
C VAL A 134 12.19 16.87 -7.28
N HIS A 135 13.43 16.61 -6.92
CA HIS A 135 13.76 15.70 -5.82
C HIS A 135 14.49 16.42 -4.68
N THR A 136 13.97 16.25 -3.48
CA THR A 136 14.61 16.70 -2.24
C THR A 136 14.86 15.54 -1.30
N SER A 137 15.78 15.70 -0.36
CA SER A 137 15.97 14.72 0.72
C SER A 137 16.17 15.44 2.05
N ILE A 138 15.54 14.93 3.11
CA ILE A 138 15.67 15.46 4.47
C ILE A 138 15.97 14.31 5.44
N CYS A 139 16.51 14.64 6.61
CA CYS A 139 16.60 13.72 7.74
C CYS A 139 15.62 14.17 8.83
N ILE A 140 14.76 13.27 9.31
CA ILE A 140 13.74 13.57 10.31
C ILE A 140 14.22 13.39 11.75
N ASP A 141 15.47 12.97 11.96
CA ASP A 141 15.97 12.64 13.30
C ASP A 141 15.79 13.80 14.28
N SER A 142 16.13 15.02 13.89
CA SER A 142 15.98 16.22 14.74
C SER A 142 14.52 16.47 15.16
N ILE A 143 13.55 16.19 14.27
CA ILE A 143 12.12 16.29 14.57
C ILE A 143 11.74 15.25 15.62
N THR A 144 12.16 14.00 15.40
CA THR A 144 11.83 12.89 16.30
C THR A 144 12.51 13.01 17.66
N GLU A 145 13.73 13.55 17.71
CA GLU A 145 14.47 13.85 18.94
C GLU A 145 13.82 14.99 19.72
N ALA A 146 13.33 16.03 19.04
CA ALA A 146 12.59 17.11 19.67
C ALA A 146 11.30 16.59 20.34
N LEU A 147 10.52 15.77 19.64
CA LEU A 147 9.30 15.15 20.19
C LEU A 147 9.60 14.27 21.40
N GLN A 148 10.67 13.47 21.34
CA GLN A 148 11.14 12.67 22.47
C GLN A 148 11.65 13.55 23.63
N GLY A 149 12.30 14.67 23.32
CA GLY A 149 12.70 15.68 24.30
C GLY A 149 11.50 16.26 25.05
N THR A 150 10.42 16.61 24.33
CA THR A 150 9.18 17.07 24.94
C THR A 150 8.55 16.00 25.82
N PHE A 151 8.52 14.73 25.38
CA PHE A 151 8.01 13.63 26.21
C PHE A 151 8.85 13.40 27.48
N ARG A 152 10.19 13.55 27.39
CA ARG A 152 11.08 13.48 28.57
C ARG A 152 10.81 14.58 29.59
N ALA A 153 10.42 15.76 29.11
CA ALA A 153 10.08 16.91 29.93
C ALA A 153 8.66 16.87 30.52
N LEU A 154 7.92 15.75 30.38
CA LEU A 154 6.54 15.64 30.89
C LEU A 154 6.45 15.95 32.39
N GLU A 155 5.51 16.82 32.73
CA GLU A 155 5.10 17.11 34.10
C GLU A 155 3.83 16.31 34.45
N CYS A 156 3.86 15.62 35.57
CA CYS A 156 2.73 14.80 36.03
C CYS A 156 1.99 15.56 37.14
N HIS A 157 0.77 16.01 36.86
CA HIS A 157 -0.05 16.76 37.83
C HIS A 157 -1.08 15.88 38.57
N THR A 158 -0.99 14.55 38.46
CA THR A 158 -1.89 13.62 39.15
C THR A 158 -1.09 12.48 39.77
N GLU A 159 -1.55 11.98 40.92
CA GLU A 159 -0.92 10.84 41.61
C GLU A 159 -1.07 9.51 40.84
N LYS A 160 -1.97 9.45 39.84
CA LYS A 160 -2.19 8.26 38.99
C LYS A 160 -1.05 7.98 38.01
N VAL A 161 -0.18 8.97 37.76
CA VAL A 161 1.00 8.83 36.91
C VAL A 161 2.23 9.19 37.71
N SER A 162 2.92 8.17 38.24
CA SER A 162 4.20 8.37 38.92
C SER A 162 5.30 8.59 37.88
N LYS A 163 5.98 9.74 37.95
CA LYS A 163 7.16 10.02 37.11
C LYS A 163 8.28 8.98 37.31
N ALA A 164 8.36 8.36 38.48
CA ALA A 164 9.31 7.28 38.76
C ALA A 164 8.94 5.95 38.07
N ALA A 165 7.66 5.73 37.76
CA ALA A 165 7.17 4.56 37.02
C ALA A 165 7.12 4.80 35.50
N LEU A 166 7.11 6.07 35.07
CA LEU A 166 7.08 6.45 33.66
C LEU A 166 8.47 6.29 33.03
N ARG A 167 8.58 5.43 32.02
CA ARG A 167 9.78 5.34 31.18
C ARG A 167 9.78 6.51 30.21
N THR A 168 10.46 7.60 30.59
CA THR A 168 10.54 8.82 29.78
C THR A 168 11.55 8.74 28.63
N GLU A 169 12.42 7.73 28.63
CA GLU A 169 13.41 7.48 27.56
C GLU A 169 13.10 6.17 26.82
N PRO A 170 12.08 6.14 25.94
CA PRO A 170 11.77 4.94 25.18
C PRO A 170 12.95 4.55 24.30
N ARG A 171 13.18 3.25 24.15
CA ARG A 171 14.26 2.72 23.31
C ARG A 171 13.73 1.78 22.24
N MET A 172 14.42 1.74 21.10
CA MET A 172 14.09 0.82 20.00
C MET A 172 14.29 -0.65 20.41
N ASP A 173 15.24 -0.94 21.30
CA ASP A 173 15.46 -2.26 21.90
C ASP A 173 14.72 -2.45 23.24
N GLY A 174 13.79 -1.53 23.57
CA GLY A 174 12.97 -1.57 24.78
C GLY A 174 11.79 -2.55 24.67
N THR A 175 10.66 -2.19 25.30
CA THR A 175 9.43 -3.01 25.15
C THR A 175 8.87 -2.91 23.72
N VAL A 176 8.06 -3.90 23.33
CA VAL A 176 7.30 -3.87 22.06
C VAL A 176 6.50 -2.57 21.90
N MET A 177 5.93 -2.07 23.01
CA MET A 177 5.18 -0.80 23.00
C MET A 177 6.08 0.42 22.76
N GLU A 178 7.24 0.48 23.42
CA GLU A 178 8.22 1.57 23.23
C GLU A 178 8.75 1.59 21.80
N ASN A 179 9.17 0.43 21.28
CA ASN A 179 9.64 0.28 19.91
C ASN A 179 8.56 0.73 18.91
N LEU A 180 7.32 0.24 19.05
CA LEU A 180 6.21 0.61 18.17
C LEU A 180 5.90 2.11 18.26
N ALA A 181 5.93 2.71 19.45
CA ALA A 181 5.70 4.14 19.63
C ALA A 181 6.76 4.99 18.89
N LEU A 182 8.03 4.60 18.98
CA LEU A 182 9.13 5.29 18.30
C LEU A 182 9.04 5.16 16.77
N GLN A 183 8.69 3.97 16.25
CA GLN A 183 8.41 3.78 14.82
C GLN A 183 7.24 4.67 14.36
N ASN A 184 6.16 4.73 15.14
CA ASN A 184 5.00 5.56 14.82
C ASN A 184 5.33 7.06 14.80
N ILE A 185 6.16 7.56 15.72
CA ILE A 185 6.57 8.97 15.73
C ILE A 185 7.41 9.31 14.48
N GLN A 186 8.30 8.41 14.05
CA GLN A 186 9.02 8.57 12.78
C GLN A 186 8.02 8.64 11.61
N ALA A 187 7.07 7.71 11.55
CA ALA A 187 6.09 7.63 10.47
C ALA A 187 5.19 8.89 10.38
N ARG A 188 4.66 9.37 11.53
CA ARG A 188 3.82 10.58 11.58
C ARG A 188 4.59 11.87 11.30
N SER A 189 5.85 11.95 11.74
CA SER A 189 6.71 13.11 11.42
C SER A 189 6.90 13.29 9.91
N ARG A 190 7.00 12.19 9.15
CA ARG A 190 7.05 12.25 7.68
C ARG A 190 5.77 12.81 7.07
N MET A 191 4.60 12.45 7.59
CA MET A 191 3.33 13.00 7.13
C MET A 191 3.24 14.52 7.36
N VAL A 192 3.61 14.97 8.56
CA VAL A 192 3.64 16.42 8.88
C VAL A 192 4.56 17.16 7.91
N MET A 193 5.76 16.63 7.67
CA MET A 193 6.70 17.22 6.71
C MET A 193 6.19 17.16 5.27
N ALA A 194 5.47 16.11 4.88
CA ALA A 194 4.92 15.98 3.54
C ALA A 194 3.93 17.10 3.24
N TYR A 195 3.00 17.36 4.15
CA TYR A 195 2.03 18.45 4.00
C TYR A 195 2.68 19.84 4.09
N PHE A 196 3.64 20.02 5.01
CA PHE A 196 4.38 21.28 5.11
C PHE A 196 5.12 21.60 3.81
N MET A 197 5.82 20.62 3.24
CA MET A 197 6.51 20.78 1.96
C MET A 197 5.53 20.93 0.79
N ALA A 198 4.43 20.18 0.74
CA ALA A 198 3.44 20.31 -0.33
C ALA A 198 2.84 21.72 -0.43
N GLN A 199 2.76 22.44 0.69
CA GLN A 199 2.28 23.83 0.73
C GLN A 199 3.34 24.85 0.28
N LEU A 200 4.62 24.59 0.50
CA LEU A 200 5.71 25.57 0.28
C LEU A 200 6.55 25.30 -0.96
N MET A 201 6.66 24.04 -1.40
CA MET A 201 7.50 23.65 -2.53
C MET A 201 7.11 24.23 -3.90
N PRO A 202 5.87 24.71 -4.16
CA PRO A 202 5.60 25.48 -5.36
C PRO A 202 6.52 26.70 -5.56
N TRP A 203 7.15 27.22 -4.50
CA TRP A 203 8.15 28.30 -4.60
C TRP A 203 9.44 27.84 -5.27
N ALA A 204 9.84 26.59 -5.02
CA ALA A 204 11.07 26.02 -5.55
C ALA A 204 11.01 25.74 -7.06
N THR A 205 9.82 25.59 -7.64
CA THR A 205 9.63 25.29 -9.07
C THR A 205 9.46 26.53 -9.96
N ASP A 206 9.05 27.66 -9.40
CA ASP A 206 8.66 28.84 -10.19
C ASP A 206 9.57 30.05 -10.03
N GLY A 207 10.41 30.11 -8.98
CA GLY A 207 11.40 31.17 -8.81
C GLY A 207 10.84 32.60 -8.69
N ASP A 208 9.52 32.74 -8.61
CA ASP A 208 8.79 34.00 -8.53
C ASP A 208 7.64 33.87 -7.52
N GLU A 209 7.76 34.60 -6.41
CA GLU A 209 6.78 34.65 -5.32
C GLU A 209 5.41 35.20 -5.77
N THR A 210 5.33 35.89 -6.91
CA THR A 210 4.06 36.38 -7.47
C THR A 210 3.30 35.33 -8.29
N VAL A 211 4.01 34.29 -8.76
CA VAL A 211 3.46 33.11 -9.46
C VAL A 211 3.18 31.95 -8.50
N ALA A 212 3.74 32.02 -7.29
CA ALA A 212 3.68 31.03 -6.21
C ALA A 212 2.29 30.78 -5.56
N ALA A 213 1.18 31.13 -6.23
CA ALA A 213 -0.15 30.89 -5.69
C ALA A 213 -0.62 29.44 -5.95
N GLY A 214 -0.64 28.62 -4.90
CA GLY A 214 -1.25 27.29 -4.86
C GLY A 214 -0.39 26.24 -4.13
N SER A 215 -0.96 25.08 -3.85
CA SER A 215 -0.31 23.94 -3.18
C SER A 215 -0.17 22.73 -4.10
N LEU A 216 0.51 21.70 -3.61
CA LEU A 216 0.59 20.38 -4.23
C LEU A 216 -0.36 19.41 -3.52
N LEU A 217 -0.96 18.49 -4.27
CA LEU A 217 -1.69 17.36 -3.69
C LEU A 217 -0.70 16.34 -3.14
N VAL A 218 -0.83 15.98 -1.87
CA VAL A 218 -0.03 14.91 -1.28
C VAL A 218 -0.56 13.57 -1.79
N LEU A 219 0.33 12.76 -2.36
CA LEU A 219 0.02 11.42 -2.85
C LEU A 219 0.34 10.36 -1.78
N GLY A 220 -0.63 9.49 -1.52
CA GLY A 220 -0.46 8.30 -0.70
C GLY A 220 0.17 7.16 -1.49
N SER A 221 0.64 6.12 -0.79
CA SER A 221 1.20 4.92 -1.42
C SER A 221 0.95 3.66 -0.58
N ALA A 222 -0.18 3.60 0.12
CA ALA A 222 -0.63 2.35 0.73
C ALA A 222 -1.24 1.46 -0.37
N ASN A 223 -0.98 0.16 -0.36
CA ASN A 223 -1.64 -0.80 -1.25
C ASN A 223 -2.87 -1.45 -0.59
N VAL A 224 -3.67 -2.16 -1.39
CA VAL A 224 -4.95 -2.73 -0.94
C VAL A 224 -4.77 -3.81 0.14
N ASP A 225 -3.68 -4.56 0.12
CA ASP A 225 -3.43 -5.70 1.01
C ASP A 225 -3.01 -5.22 2.41
N GLU A 226 -2.13 -4.23 2.48
CA GLU A 226 -1.76 -3.54 3.72
C GLU A 226 -2.96 -2.82 4.33
N ALA A 227 -3.80 -2.19 3.49
CA ALA A 227 -5.04 -1.56 3.91
C ALA A 227 -6.01 -2.58 4.52
N LEU A 228 -6.22 -3.71 3.84
CA LEU A 228 -7.10 -4.79 4.28
C LEU A 228 -6.66 -5.37 5.62
N ARG A 229 -5.36 -5.57 5.79
CA ARG A 229 -4.78 -6.08 7.03
C ARG A 229 -4.69 -5.00 8.12
N GLY A 230 -4.65 -3.74 7.74
CA GLY A 230 -4.41 -2.61 8.65
C GLY A 230 -2.94 -2.46 9.08
N TYR A 231 -2.02 -2.89 8.21
CA TYR A 231 -0.57 -2.86 8.41
C TYR A 231 0.03 -1.51 7.98
N TYR A 232 -0.32 -0.46 8.71
CA TYR A 232 0.22 0.89 8.53
C TYR A 232 0.02 1.69 9.82
N THR A 233 0.75 2.81 9.98
CA THR A 233 0.55 3.68 11.14
C THR A 233 -0.61 4.63 10.88
N LYS A 234 -1.60 4.67 11.78
CA LYS A 234 -2.69 5.63 11.63
C LYS A 234 -2.13 7.07 11.65
N TYR A 235 -2.40 7.81 10.57
CA TYR A 235 -1.92 9.17 10.29
C TYR A 235 -0.42 9.31 9.98
N ASP A 236 0.22 8.27 9.41
CA ASP A 236 1.50 8.44 8.70
C ASP A 236 1.28 8.85 7.24
N CYS A 237 2.26 8.66 6.35
CA CYS A 237 2.13 8.95 4.93
C CYS A 237 1.10 8.09 4.18
N SER A 238 0.44 7.12 4.84
CA SER A 238 -0.79 6.50 4.36
C SER A 238 -1.97 7.47 4.41
N ALA A 239 -1.88 8.54 5.20
CA ALA A 239 -2.79 9.68 5.21
C ALA A 239 -2.22 10.80 4.33
N ALA A 240 -2.82 10.91 3.15
CA ALA A 240 -2.56 11.85 2.07
C ALA A 240 -3.90 12.35 1.48
N ASP A 241 -3.85 13.20 0.46
CA ASP A 241 -5.06 13.74 -0.17
C ASP A 241 -5.75 12.70 -1.06
N ILE A 242 -4.96 12.00 -1.88
CA ILE A 242 -5.42 10.92 -2.76
C ILE A 242 -4.36 9.82 -2.89
N ASN A 243 -4.80 8.60 -3.15
CA ASN A 243 -3.91 7.44 -3.33
C ASN A 243 -4.21 6.69 -4.64
N PRO A 244 -3.35 6.78 -5.67
CA PRO A 244 -3.63 6.15 -6.96
C PRO A 244 -3.42 4.62 -6.96
N ILE A 245 -2.80 4.05 -5.93
CA ILE A 245 -2.51 2.61 -5.85
C ILE A 245 -3.26 1.89 -4.73
N GLY A 246 -4.07 2.59 -3.93
CA GLY A 246 -4.73 2.01 -2.75
C GLY A 246 -5.76 0.93 -3.04
N GLY A 247 -6.17 0.78 -4.30
CA GLY A 247 -7.00 -0.31 -4.77
C GLY A 247 -6.26 -1.36 -5.58
N ILE A 248 -4.92 -1.45 -5.53
CA ILE A 248 -4.10 -2.41 -6.30
C ILE A 248 -3.33 -3.31 -5.33
N ASN A 249 -3.24 -4.61 -5.64
CA ASN A 249 -2.51 -5.59 -4.84
C ASN A 249 -0.99 -5.50 -5.01
N LYS A 250 -0.25 -5.96 -4.00
CA LYS A 250 1.22 -5.85 -3.97
C LYS A 250 1.90 -6.63 -5.11
N GLY A 251 1.33 -7.78 -5.49
CA GLY A 251 1.84 -8.61 -6.57
C GLY A 251 1.80 -7.89 -7.91
N ASP A 252 0.68 -7.25 -8.21
CA ASP A 252 0.49 -6.49 -9.44
C ASP A 252 1.28 -5.19 -9.45
N LEU A 253 1.48 -4.52 -8.31
CA LEU A 253 2.41 -3.39 -8.23
C LEU A 253 3.83 -3.81 -8.58
N LYS A 254 4.30 -4.99 -8.13
CA LYS A 254 5.62 -5.50 -8.49
C LYS A 254 5.70 -5.81 -9.99
N SER A 255 4.70 -6.50 -10.54
CA SER A 255 4.60 -6.77 -11.99
C SER A 255 4.59 -5.48 -12.80
N PHE A 256 3.88 -4.46 -12.32
CA PHE A 256 3.76 -3.16 -12.97
C PHE A 256 5.10 -2.43 -13.02
N LEU A 257 5.89 -2.45 -11.94
CA LEU A 257 7.23 -1.85 -11.94
C LEU A 257 8.16 -2.52 -12.96
N GLN A 258 8.12 -3.85 -13.05
CA GLN A 258 8.91 -4.60 -14.04
C GLN A 258 8.47 -4.26 -15.47
N TRP A 259 7.16 -4.22 -15.72
CA TRP A 259 6.61 -3.83 -17.02
C TRP A 259 6.97 -2.39 -17.38
N ALA A 260 6.75 -1.43 -16.48
CA ALA A 260 7.02 -0.01 -16.72
C ALA A 260 8.52 0.26 -16.91
N GLY A 261 9.38 -0.48 -16.22
CA GLY A 261 10.83 -0.39 -16.42
C GLY A 261 11.25 -0.71 -17.85
N ARG A 262 10.58 -1.68 -18.49
CA ARG A 262 10.82 -2.08 -19.88
C ARG A 262 10.10 -1.18 -20.88
N GLU A 263 8.79 -0.98 -20.68
CA GLU A 263 7.89 -0.40 -21.69
C GLU A 263 7.79 1.13 -21.64
N LYS A 264 8.17 1.76 -20.51
CA LYS A 264 8.02 3.22 -20.30
C LYS A 264 9.34 3.97 -20.19
N GLY A 265 10.47 3.28 -20.38
CA GLY A 265 11.81 3.89 -20.39
C GLY A 265 12.26 4.41 -19.03
N ILE A 266 11.95 3.69 -17.95
CA ILE A 266 12.29 4.04 -16.55
C ILE A 266 13.11 2.89 -15.94
N PRO A 267 14.37 2.67 -16.38
CA PRO A 267 15.12 1.44 -16.13
C PRO A 267 15.38 1.14 -14.64
N VAL A 268 15.48 2.17 -13.78
CA VAL A 268 15.68 1.97 -12.34
C VAL A 268 14.54 1.16 -11.68
N LEU A 269 13.35 1.10 -12.28
CA LEU A 269 12.23 0.32 -11.73
C LEU A 269 12.52 -1.17 -11.65
N GLN A 270 13.40 -1.72 -12.50
CA GLN A 270 13.82 -3.12 -12.38
C GLN A 270 14.57 -3.35 -11.06
N ARG A 271 15.50 -2.45 -10.71
CA ARG A 271 16.22 -2.48 -9.43
C ARG A 271 15.29 -2.32 -8.23
N VAL A 272 14.22 -1.51 -8.36
CA VAL A 272 13.20 -1.36 -7.32
C VAL A 272 12.39 -2.65 -7.16
N ALA A 273 11.93 -3.26 -8.27
CA ALA A 273 11.11 -4.47 -8.24
C ALA A 273 11.86 -5.69 -7.67
N ASP A 274 13.18 -5.76 -7.89
CA ASP A 274 14.03 -6.85 -7.41
C ASP A 274 14.47 -6.67 -5.93
N ALA A 275 14.27 -5.48 -5.36
CA ALA A 275 14.58 -5.23 -3.96
C ALA A 275 13.61 -5.97 -3.04
N LYS A 276 14.13 -6.51 -1.93
CA LYS A 276 13.28 -7.13 -0.89
C LYS A 276 12.47 -6.04 -0.17
N PRO A 277 11.14 -6.20 0.01
CA PRO A 277 10.33 -5.28 0.79
C PRO A 277 10.76 -5.29 2.26
N SER A 278 11.11 -4.12 2.81
CA SER A 278 11.48 -3.99 4.22
C SER A 278 11.27 -2.56 4.74
N ALA A 279 10.85 -2.44 6.00
CA ALA A 279 10.76 -1.15 6.69
C ALA A 279 12.06 -0.81 7.45
N GLU A 280 12.80 0.21 7.00
CA GLU A 280 14.05 0.67 7.63
C GLU A 280 13.78 1.61 8.83
N LEU A 281 13.03 1.13 9.83
CA LEU A 281 12.61 1.95 10.99
C LEU A 281 13.33 1.62 12.30
N THR A 282 13.99 0.45 12.41
CA THR A 282 14.40 -0.11 13.70
C THR A 282 15.90 -0.35 13.91
N GLY A 283 16.75 -0.19 12.89
CA GLY A 283 18.21 -0.36 13.02
C GLY A 283 18.68 -1.76 13.44
N ALA A 284 17.77 -2.72 13.59
CA ALA A 284 18.10 -4.10 13.93
C ALA A 284 18.87 -4.75 12.77
N GLU A 285 19.84 -5.60 13.09
CA GLU A 285 20.59 -6.38 12.10
C GLU A 285 19.62 -7.29 11.32
N GLY A 286 19.49 -7.04 10.03
CA GLY A 286 18.48 -7.68 9.17
C GLY A 286 17.25 -6.78 9.01
N ALA A 287 17.05 -6.28 7.79
CA ALA A 287 15.86 -5.49 7.47
C ALA A 287 14.60 -6.32 7.76
N GLN A 288 13.69 -5.79 8.58
CA GLN A 288 12.44 -6.43 8.93
C GLN A 288 11.58 -6.56 7.67
N LEU A 289 11.39 -7.79 7.18
CA LEU A 289 10.56 -8.05 6.00
C LEU A 289 9.08 -7.90 6.36
N ASP A 290 8.33 -7.18 5.53
CA ASP A 290 6.92 -6.85 5.80
C ASP A 290 6.05 -8.10 6.02
N GLU A 291 6.25 -9.15 5.20
CA GLU A 291 5.48 -10.41 5.30
C GLU A 291 5.78 -11.18 6.59
N GLU A 292 7.04 -11.18 7.02
CA GLU A 292 7.44 -11.75 8.31
C GLU A 292 6.83 -10.95 9.45
N ASP A 293 6.75 -9.62 9.29
CA ASP A 293 6.17 -8.75 10.31
C ASP A 293 4.64 -8.83 10.40
N MET A 294 3.96 -9.03 9.28
CA MET A 294 2.53 -9.29 9.24
C MET A 294 2.20 -10.71 9.70
N GLY A 295 3.14 -11.65 9.57
CA GLY A 295 2.89 -13.09 9.71
C GLY A 295 1.98 -13.63 8.62
N MET A 296 1.98 -12.98 7.45
CA MET A 296 1.16 -13.27 6.28
C MET A 296 1.90 -12.76 5.04
N SER A 297 2.00 -13.61 4.02
CA SER A 297 2.45 -13.20 2.69
C SER A 297 1.36 -12.40 1.97
N TYR A 298 1.74 -11.57 1.02
CA TYR A 298 0.80 -10.81 0.19
C TYR A 298 -0.12 -11.74 -0.61
N ALA A 299 0.40 -12.88 -1.07
CA ALA A 299 -0.42 -13.88 -1.76
C ALA A 299 -1.45 -14.55 -0.82
N GLU A 300 -1.12 -14.79 0.45
CA GLU A 300 -2.12 -15.26 1.44
C GLU A 300 -3.17 -14.16 1.71
N LEU A 301 -2.75 -12.90 1.83
CA LEU A 301 -3.67 -11.76 2.05
C LEU A 301 -4.64 -11.56 0.88
N GLY A 302 -4.19 -11.73 -0.36
CA GLY A 302 -5.06 -11.67 -1.55
C GLY A 302 -6.17 -12.73 -1.50
N ASP A 303 -5.81 -13.99 -1.22
CA ASP A 303 -6.78 -15.09 -1.09
C ASP A 303 -7.78 -14.84 0.05
N LEU A 304 -7.30 -14.37 1.21
CA LEU A 304 -8.12 -14.01 2.36
C LEU A 304 -9.07 -12.85 2.04
N GLY A 305 -8.59 -11.83 1.34
CA GLY A 305 -9.37 -10.69 0.87
C GLY A 305 -10.47 -11.10 -0.10
N HIS A 306 -10.13 -11.94 -1.08
CA HIS A 306 -11.09 -12.51 -2.04
C HIS A 306 -12.19 -13.29 -1.32
N CYS A 307 -11.84 -14.22 -0.43
CA CYS A 307 -12.81 -14.98 0.35
C CYS A 307 -13.74 -14.04 1.16
N ARG A 308 -13.16 -13.05 1.85
CA ARG A 308 -13.91 -12.12 2.70
C ARG A 308 -14.88 -11.24 1.90
N LYS A 309 -14.45 -10.71 0.75
CA LYS A 309 -15.17 -9.65 0.04
C LYS A 309 -15.98 -10.16 -1.15
N ILE A 310 -15.37 -10.95 -2.03
CA ILE A 310 -16.02 -11.46 -3.25
C ILE A 310 -16.97 -12.59 -2.92
N GLU A 311 -16.52 -13.51 -2.07
CA GLU A 311 -17.28 -14.72 -1.76
C GLU A 311 -18.08 -14.62 -0.47
N HIS A 312 -18.01 -13.45 0.17
CA HIS A 312 -18.78 -13.14 1.38
C HIS A 312 -18.56 -14.14 2.54
N CYS A 313 -17.36 -14.73 2.60
CA CYS A 313 -17.02 -15.70 3.64
C CYS A 313 -16.73 -15.01 4.98
N GLY A 314 -17.37 -15.51 6.05
CA GLY A 314 -16.92 -15.31 7.44
C GLY A 314 -15.83 -16.32 7.84
N PRO A 315 -15.34 -16.30 9.10
CA PRO A 315 -14.18 -17.09 9.51
C PRO A 315 -14.26 -18.58 9.18
N LEU A 316 -15.36 -19.25 9.54
CA LEU A 316 -15.52 -20.69 9.29
C LEU A 316 -15.52 -21.03 7.78
N SER A 317 -16.31 -20.31 6.99
CA SER A 317 -16.37 -20.51 5.53
C SER A 317 -15.02 -20.22 4.86
N THR A 318 -14.28 -19.22 5.32
CA THR A 318 -12.93 -18.92 4.83
C THR A 318 -11.98 -20.08 5.15
N PHE A 319 -12.00 -20.62 6.37
CA PHE A 319 -11.20 -21.77 6.74
C PHE A 319 -11.49 -22.99 5.86
N LEU A 320 -12.76 -23.38 5.73
CA LEU A 320 -13.17 -24.54 4.93
C LEU A 320 -12.71 -24.41 3.47
N LYS A 321 -12.80 -23.21 2.91
CA LYS A 321 -12.37 -22.95 1.55
C LYS A 321 -10.85 -22.98 1.39
N LEU A 322 -10.15 -22.22 2.22
CA LEU A 322 -8.69 -22.10 2.12
C LEU A 322 -7.97 -23.39 2.46
N ARG A 323 -8.56 -24.28 3.27
CA ARG A 323 -8.03 -25.63 3.49
C ARG A 323 -7.86 -26.39 2.18
N THR A 324 -8.84 -26.26 1.28
CA THR A 324 -8.79 -26.91 -0.04
C THR A 324 -7.89 -26.13 -1.00
N LEU A 325 -8.02 -24.80 -1.04
CA LEU A 325 -7.27 -23.96 -1.97
C LEU A 325 -5.76 -23.97 -1.70
N TRP A 326 -5.36 -24.02 -0.43
CA TRP A 326 -3.96 -24.02 -0.03
C TRP A 326 -3.38 -25.43 0.13
N ALA A 327 -4.10 -26.48 -0.24
CA ALA A 327 -3.60 -27.85 -0.12
C ALA A 327 -2.21 -28.00 -0.79
N GLY A 328 -1.20 -28.41 -0.03
CA GLY A 328 0.17 -28.55 -0.50
C GLY A 328 0.97 -27.24 -0.61
N ARG A 329 0.39 -26.10 -0.25
CA ARG A 329 1.08 -24.80 -0.16
C ARG A 329 1.81 -24.67 1.17
N ARG A 330 3.03 -24.14 1.14
CA ARG A 330 3.74 -23.70 2.36
C ARG A 330 3.17 -22.35 2.82
N LEU A 331 2.70 -22.31 4.06
CA LEU A 331 2.15 -21.10 4.67
C LEU A 331 3.20 -20.35 5.49
N THR A 332 3.00 -19.05 5.66
CA THR A 332 3.85 -18.25 6.56
C THR A 332 3.55 -18.59 8.02
N PRO A 333 4.52 -18.55 8.94
CA PRO A 333 4.26 -18.83 10.36
C PRO A 333 3.33 -17.80 11.02
N SER A 334 2.51 -18.23 11.98
CA SER A 334 1.67 -17.32 12.78
C SER A 334 2.50 -16.44 13.71
N LYS A 335 2.07 -15.18 13.88
CA LYS A 335 2.60 -14.31 14.93
C LYS A 335 1.92 -14.50 16.28
N ARG A 336 0.66 -14.95 16.30
CA ARG A 336 -0.16 -15.07 17.52
C ARG A 336 -0.04 -16.44 18.18
N ALA A 337 0.34 -17.47 17.43
CA ALA A 337 0.50 -18.83 17.91
C ALA A 337 1.93 -19.32 17.66
N ARG A 338 2.76 -19.35 18.71
CA ARG A 338 4.17 -19.75 18.67
C ARG A 338 4.51 -20.73 19.79
N GLY A 339 5.67 -21.40 19.68
CA GLY A 339 6.15 -22.32 20.70
C GLY A 339 5.17 -23.47 20.92
N ALA A 340 4.78 -23.72 22.17
CA ALA A 340 3.84 -24.79 22.52
C ALA A 340 2.46 -24.65 21.86
N ALA A 341 2.05 -23.42 21.52
CA ALA A 341 0.78 -23.10 20.88
C ALA A 341 0.87 -23.08 19.33
N ALA A 342 2.03 -23.36 18.74
CA ALA A 342 2.17 -23.39 17.29
C ALA A 342 1.32 -24.53 16.67
N PRO A 343 0.67 -24.28 15.51
CA PRO A 343 0.03 -25.33 14.73
C PRO A 343 0.97 -26.50 14.44
N ARG A 344 0.44 -27.72 14.47
CA ARG A 344 1.17 -28.98 14.28
C ARG A 344 0.72 -29.75 13.04
N SER A 345 -0.40 -29.37 12.45
CA SER A 345 -0.91 -29.94 11.20
C SER A 345 -1.20 -28.83 10.20
N PHE A 346 -1.28 -29.18 8.92
CA PHE A 346 -1.64 -28.25 7.85
C PHE A 346 -3.01 -27.60 8.09
N ASP A 347 -4.02 -28.36 8.54
CA ASP A 347 -5.34 -27.81 8.84
C ASP A 347 -5.31 -26.82 10.00
N GLU A 348 -4.52 -27.11 11.04
CA GLU A 348 -4.28 -26.15 12.14
C GLU A 348 -3.55 -24.89 11.66
N GLU A 349 -2.61 -25.01 10.72
CA GLU A 349 -1.93 -23.85 10.12
C GLU A 349 -2.91 -22.95 9.36
N VAL A 350 -3.77 -23.53 8.52
CA VAL A 350 -4.81 -22.80 7.79
C VAL A 350 -5.78 -22.14 8.77
N ALA A 351 -6.27 -22.89 9.77
CA ALA A 351 -7.18 -22.37 10.78
C ALA A 351 -6.58 -21.20 11.53
N GLN A 352 -5.32 -21.33 11.99
CA GLN A 352 -4.64 -20.25 12.69
C GLN A 352 -4.42 -19.03 11.81
N LYS A 353 -4.11 -19.22 10.51
CA LYS A 353 -3.98 -18.13 9.54
C LYS A 353 -5.28 -17.35 9.40
N VAL A 354 -6.41 -18.05 9.27
CA VAL A 354 -7.74 -17.42 9.18
C VAL A 354 -8.07 -16.68 10.47
N LYS A 355 -7.83 -17.28 11.64
CA LYS A 355 -8.03 -16.63 12.93
C LYS A 355 -7.19 -15.36 13.08
N ASP A 356 -5.93 -15.41 12.67
CA ASP A 356 -5.05 -14.25 12.69
C ASP A 356 -5.57 -13.14 11.78
N PHE A 357 -6.01 -13.48 10.57
CA PHE A 357 -6.51 -12.51 9.60
C PHE A 357 -7.73 -11.77 10.16
N PHE A 358 -8.74 -12.50 10.63
CA PHE A 358 -9.96 -11.89 11.17
C PHE A 358 -9.70 -11.09 12.45
N PHE A 359 -8.85 -11.58 13.37
CA PHE A 359 -8.44 -10.83 14.55
C PHE A 359 -7.84 -9.48 14.15
N TYR A 360 -6.89 -9.51 13.23
CA TYR A 360 -6.17 -8.33 12.83
C TYR A 360 -6.98 -7.35 11.97
N ASN A 361 -7.84 -7.88 11.09
CA ASN A 361 -8.80 -7.09 10.34
C ASN A 361 -9.75 -6.35 11.30
N ALA A 362 -10.25 -7.02 12.34
CA ALA A 362 -11.13 -6.42 13.34
C ALA A 362 -10.45 -5.31 14.16
N ILE A 363 -9.30 -5.58 14.78
CA ILE A 363 -8.65 -4.57 15.65
C ILE A 363 -8.15 -3.35 14.86
N ASN A 364 -7.83 -3.53 13.57
CA ASN A 364 -7.33 -2.44 12.73
C ASN A 364 -8.41 -1.81 11.84
N ARG A 365 -9.67 -2.28 11.86
CA ARG A 365 -10.71 -1.75 10.98
C ARG A 365 -10.95 -0.25 11.17
N HIS A 366 -10.80 0.24 12.39
CA HIS A 366 -10.87 1.67 12.73
C HIS A 366 -9.85 2.55 11.98
N LYS A 367 -8.80 1.97 11.36
CA LYS A 367 -7.86 2.72 10.52
C LYS A 367 -8.42 2.98 9.12
N MET A 368 -9.32 2.12 8.62
CA MET A 368 -9.93 2.26 7.29
C MET A 368 -10.91 3.41 7.21
N THR A 369 -11.55 3.77 8.32
CA THR A 369 -12.52 4.87 8.38
C THR A 369 -11.89 6.24 8.10
N THR A 370 -10.56 6.34 8.18
CA THR A 370 -9.79 7.57 7.93
C THR A 370 -8.62 7.33 6.96
N LEU A 371 -8.62 6.22 6.22
CA LEU A 371 -7.61 5.99 5.20
C LEU A 371 -7.90 6.89 3.99
N THR A 372 -6.84 7.30 3.29
CA THR A 372 -6.95 8.17 2.11
C THR A 372 -7.85 7.58 1.02
N PRO A 373 -8.72 8.40 0.42
CA PRO A 373 -9.50 8.01 -0.75
C PRO A 373 -8.60 7.48 -1.87
N SER A 374 -8.91 6.30 -2.38
CA SER A 374 -8.05 5.58 -3.31
C SER A 374 -8.74 5.35 -4.66
N TYR A 375 -7.94 5.25 -5.73
CA TYR A 375 -8.41 4.74 -7.01
C TYR A 375 -8.98 3.32 -6.82
N HIS A 376 -10.14 3.05 -7.39
CA HIS A 376 -10.78 1.73 -7.31
C HIS A 376 -10.28 0.85 -8.47
N ALA A 377 -9.70 -0.31 -8.15
CA ALA A 377 -9.19 -1.27 -9.12
C ALA A 377 -9.64 -2.70 -8.76
N GLU A 378 -9.24 -3.18 -7.58
CA GLU A 378 -9.59 -4.51 -7.10
C GLU A 378 -11.03 -4.61 -6.59
N ASP A 379 -11.74 -5.65 -7.01
CA ASP A 379 -13.10 -5.96 -6.56
C ASP A 379 -13.18 -6.38 -5.08
N TYR A 380 -12.03 -6.58 -4.42
CA TYR A 380 -11.95 -6.92 -3.00
C TYR A 380 -11.54 -5.75 -2.09
N SER A 381 -11.58 -4.51 -2.59
CA SER A 381 -11.19 -3.32 -1.85
C SER A 381 -11.83 -3.23 -0.44
N PRO A 382 -11.05 -2.87 0.61
CA PRO A 382 -11.58 -2.67 1.96
C PRO A 382 -12.11 -1.26 2.21
N ASP A 383 -12.22 -0.38 1.20
CA ASP A 383 -12.68 1.02 1.35
C ASP A 383 -14.01 1.12 2.11
N ASP A 384 -14.01 1.85 3.22
CA ASP A 384 -15.17 1.98 4.10
C ASP A 384 -16.14 3.08 3.65
N ASN A 385 -15.70 4.01 2.79
CA ASN A 385 -16.51 5.16 2.41
C ASN A 385 -17.65 4.78 1.47
N ARG A 386 -17.43 3.83 0.56
CA ARG A 386 -18.38 3.49 -0.51
C ARG A 386 -18.52 2.01 -0.74
N PHE A 387 -17.41 1.27 -0.78
CA PHE A 387 -17.41 -0.07 -1.37
C PHE A 387 -17.62 -1.22 -0.37
N ASP A 388 -17.04 -1.13 0.83
CA ASP A 388 -17.07 -2.17 1.85
C ASP A 388 -17.55 -1.63 3.20
N LEU A 389 -18.83 -1.27 3.28
CA LEU A 389 -19.45 -0.79 4.51
C LEU A 389 -19.43 -1.88 5.60
N ARG A 390 -18.69 -1.65 6.70
CA ARG A 390 -18.54 -2.62 7.79
C ARG A 390 -18.48 -1.92 9.16
N PRO A 391 -18.86 -2.58 10.26
CA PRO A 391 -18.59 -2.05 11.60
C PRO A 391 -17.08 -1.88 11.81
N PHE A 392 -16.66 -0.77 12.41
CA PHE A 392 -15.27 -0.56 12.82
C PHE A 392 -15.02 -0.89 14.30
N LEU A 393 -16.10 -1.17 15.06
CA LEU A 393 -16.07 -1.78 16.38
C LEU A 393 -16.57 -3.22 16.25
N GLN A 394 -15.64 -4.16 16.17
CA GLN A 394 -15.94 -5.59 16.03
C GLN A 394 -15.37 -6.37 17.22
N PRO A 395 -16.01 -7.48 17.65
CA PRO A 395 -15.42 -8.38 18.62
C PRO A 395 -14.22 -9.10 17.98
N ALA A 396 -13.00 -8.72 18.37
CA ALA A 396 -11.78 -9.28 17.78
C ALA A 396 -11.54 -10.76 18.09
N GLY A 397 -12.21 -11.29 19.12
CA GLY A 397 -12.12 -12.70 19.51
C GLY A 397 -12.88 -13.64 18.57
N PHE A 398 -13.95 -13.16 17.92
CA PHE A 398 -14.84 -13.99 17.08
C PHE A 398 -15.18 -15.34 17.72
N ASP A 399 -15.46 -15.34 19.04
CA ASP A 399 -15.43 -16.54 19.88
C ASP A 399 -16.27 -17.69 19.31
N ALA A 400 -17.51 -17.41 18.87
CA ALA A 400 -18.39 -18.41 18.29
C ALA A 400 -17.85 -18.98 16.97
N GLN A 401 -17.32 -18.11 16.10
CA GLN A 401 -16.81 -18.50 14.79
C GLN A 401 -15.47 -19.25 14.91
N PHE A 402 -14.62 -18.87 15.85
CA PHE A 402 -13.36 -19.55 16.11
C PHE A 402 -13.59 -20.92 16.78
N ALA A 403 -14.54 -21.02 17.71
CA ALA A 403 -14.97 -22.30 18.27
C ALA A 403 -15.53 -23.24 17.20
N ALA A 404 -16.26 -22.71 16.21
CA ALA A 404 -16.75 -23.53 15.10
C ALA A 404 -15.61 -24.07 14.21
N ILE A 405 -14.55 -23.29 13.99
CA ILE A 405 -13.34 -23.78 13.31
C ILE A 405 -12.69 -24.91 14.13
N ASP A 406 -12.59 -24.72 15.45
CA ASP A 406 -11.98 -25.72 16.35
C ASP A 406 -12.78 -27.02 16.42
N ALA A 407 -14.11 -26.95 16.36
CA ALA A 407 -14.95 -28.14 16.26
C ALA A 407 -14.66 -28.95 15.00
N VAL A 408 -14.54 -28.29 13.84
CA VAL A 408 -14.18 -28.96 12.57
C VAL A 408 -12.78 -29.56 12.65
N LEU A 409 -11.81 -28.88 13.27
CA LEU A 409 -10.46 -29.45 13.45
C LEU A 409 -10.48 -30.72 14.32
N ALA A 410 -11.29 -30.73 15.39
CA ALA A 410 -11.47 -31.90 16.23
C ALA A 410 -12.09 -33.09 15.46
N GLU A 411 -13.08 -32.83 14.61
CA GLU A 411 -13.67 -33.85 13.74
C GLU A 411 -12.63 -34.44 12.77
N LEU A 412 -11.86 -33.61 12.09
CA LEU A 412 -10.80 -34.05 11.17
C LEU A 412 -9.72 -34.87 11.88
N ALA A 413 -9.33 -34.46 13.09
CA ALA A 413 -8.35 -35.18 13.88
C ALA A 413 -8.87 -36.56 14.31
N ALA A 414 -10.17 -36.67 14.66
CA ALA A 414 -10.80 -37.94 14.97
C ALA A 414 -10.87 -38.87 13.74
N GLU A 415 -11.28 -38.35 12.58
CA GLU A 415 -11.30 -39.11 11.32
C GLU A 415 -9.90 -39.61 10.92
N ALA A 416 -8.87 -38.79 11.09
CA ALA A 416 -7.49 -39.18 10.82
C ALA A 416 -6.99 -40.28 11.77
N ALA A 417 -7.40 -40.24 13.04
CA ALA A 417 -7.07 -41.28 14.03
C ALA A 417 -7.77 -42.61 13.70
N GLU A 418 -9.07 -42.58 13.39
CA GLU A 418 -9.84 -43.77 12.99
C GLU A 418 -9.31 -44.38 11.68
N GLY A 419 -8.93 -43.54 10.71
CA GLY A 419 -8.32 -43.98 9.45
C GLY A 419 -6.92 -44.59 9.62
N ALA A 420 -6.15 -44.13 10.61
CA ALA A 420 -4.83 -44.68 10.95
C ALA A 420 -4.93 -46.01 11.71
N GLU A 421 -5.98 -46.22 12.50
CA GLU A 421 -6.25 -47.50 13.18
C GLU A 421 -6.90 -48.55 12.22
N GLY A 422 -7.37 -48.14 11.05
CA GLY A 422 -8.25 -48.91 10.16
C GLY A 422 -7.65 -49.61 8.92
N GLY A 423 -6.36 -49.98 8.86
CA GLY A 423 -5.82 -50.70 7.68
C GLY A 423 -4.78 -51.82 7.95
N PRO A 424 -4.73 -52.92 7.15
CA PRO A 424 -5.79 -53.68 6.47
C PRO A 424 -5.97 -55.05 7.15
N ALA A 425 -7.04 -55.25 7.92
CA ALA A 425 -7.43 -56.59 8.37
C ALA A 425 -8.95 -56.75 8.32
N LYS A 426 -9.39 -57.71 7.48
CA LYS A 426 -10.75 -58.23 7.27
C LYS A 426 -11.56 -57.65 6.10
N ARG A 427 -11.09 -57.95 4.88
CA ARG A 427 -11.97 -58.51 3.85
C ARG A 427 -11.52 -59.94 3.55
N ALA A 428 -11.67 -60.83 4.54
CA ALA A 428 -11.61 -62.26 4.29
C ALA A 428 -13.00 -62.71 3.86
N ARG A 429 -13.05 -63.30 2.66
CA ARG A 429 -14.18 -64.01 2.07
C ARG A 429 -14.85 -64.91 3.10
N THR A 430 -16.17 -64.83 3.21
CA THR A 430 -17.02 -65.98 3.52
C THR A 430 -17.96 -66.17 2.35
N SER A 431 -17.48 -66.91 1.35
CA SER A 431 -18.29 -67.80 0.55
C SER A 431 -18.53 -69.06 1.37
N GLY A 432 -19.78 -69.31 1.73
CA GLY A 432 -20.29 -70.53 2.34
C GLY A 432 -21.77 -70.59 2.05
#